data_AF-A0A7J4AA59-F1
#
_entry.id   AF-A0A7J4AA59-F1
#
_cell.length_a   1.000
_cell.length_b   1.000
_cell.length_c   1.000
_cell.angle_alpha   90.00
_cell.angle_beta   90.00
_cell.angle_gamma   90.00
#
_symmetry.space_group_name_H-M   'P 1'
#
loop_
_entity.id
_entity.type
_entity.pdbx_description
1 polymer ?
#
loop_
_entity_poly.entity_id
_entity_poly.type
_entity_poly.pdbx_seq_one_letter_code
_entity_poly.pdbx_strand_id
1 'polypeptide(L)'
;MEGRIVNFRLGGKRQYSNQVLILIEEAIKDPNIPLGKKVIVKDKYNNIYTGKIIKRHGKGKTYIAIFKPNIPPIALGNKVEILVDDIS
;
A
#
# COMPACT_ATOMS: atom_id res chain seq x y z
N MET A 1 0.14 8.03 -8.77
CA MET A 1 -0.32 8.38 -7.41
C MET A 1 0.67 7.80 -6.40
N GLU A 2 1.16 8.63 -5.50
CA GLU A 2 2.18 8.27 -4.51
C GLU A 2 1.59 8.08 -3.10
N GLY A 3 2.25 7.22 -2.32
CA GLY A 3 1.97 7.03 -0.90
C GLY A 3 3.16 6.47 -0.14
N ARG A 4 2.93 6.09 1.11
CA ARG A 4 3.94 5.48 1.98
C ARG A 4 3.41 4.27 2.73
N ILE A 5 4.27 3.29 3.00
CA ILE A 5 3.93 2.18 3.88
C ILE A 5 3.98 2.68 5.33
N VAL A 6 2.86 2.65 6.02
CA VAL A 6 2.77 3.10 7.41
C VAL A 6 3.12 1.97 8.38
N ASN A 7 2.48 0.82 8.22
CA ASN A 7 2.68 -0.32 9.10
C ASN A 7 2.13 -1.60 8.46
N PHE A 8 2.46 -2.76 9.02
CA PHE A 8 1.68 -3.97 8.77
C PHE A 8 0.30 -3.85 9.42
N ARG A 9 -0.67 -4.62 8.91
CA ARG A 9 -1.95 -4.74 9.59
C ARG A 9 -1.74 -5.49 10.91
N LEU A 10 -2.06 -4.82 12.00
CA LEU A 10 -2.04 -5.38 13.35
C LEU A 10 -3.46 -5.74 13.79
N GLY A 11 -3.61 -6.79 14.60
CA GLY A 11 -4.86 -7.13 15.28
C GLY A 11 -4.56 -7.89 16.56
N GLY A 12 -4.80 -7.27 17.72
CA GLY A 12 -4.39 -7.83 19.01
C GLY A 12 -2.88 -8.14 19.02
N LYS A 13 -2.51 -9.40 19.33
CA LYS A 13 -1.12 -9.89 19.31
C LYS A 13 -0.66 -10.47 17.96
N ARG A 14 -1.44 -10.34 16.89
CA ARG A 14 -1.13 -10.92 15.56
C ARG A 14 -0.74 -9.84 14.55
N GLN A 15 0.39 -10.06 13.88
CA GLN A 15 0.81 -9.28 12.72
C GLN A 15 0.49 -10.05 11.43
N TYR A 16 -0.28 -9.43 10.53
CA TYR A 16 -0.55 -9.99 9.21
C TYR A 16 0.55 -9.53 8.25
N SER A 17 1.62 -10.31 8.13
CA SER A 17 2.82 -9.96 7.35
C SER A 17 2.57 -9.75 5.85
N ASN A 18 1.47 -10.29 5.32
CA ASN A 18 1.08 -10.11 3.93
C ASN A 18 0.19 -8.88 3.68
N GLN A 19 -0.27 -8.20 4.72
CA GLN A 19 -1.17 -7.05 4.65
C GLN A 19 -0.50 -5.81 5.22
N VAL A 20 -0.39 -4.77 4.41
CA VAL A 20 0.20 -3.50 4.80
C VAL A 20 -0.79 -2.35 4.69
N LEU A 21 -0.62 -1.37 5.56
CA LEU A 21 -1.33 -0.10 5.52
C LEU A 21 -0.53 0.89 4.67
N ILE A 22 -1.16 1.41 3.63
CA ILE A 22 -0.62 2.44 2.75
C ILE A 22 -1.39 3.73 3.02
N LEU A 23 -0.67 4.80 3.35
CA LEU A 23 -1.21 6.16 3.38
C LEU A 23 -0.90 6.83 2.06
N ILE A 24 -1.94 7.26 1.35
CA ILE A 24 -1.80 8.05 0.13
C ILE A 24 -1.61 9.51 0.53
N GLU A 25 -0.52 10.12 0.08
CA GLU A 25 -0.14 11.48 0.48
C GLU A 25 -0.91 12.53 -0.33
N GLU A 26 -1.17 12.23 -1.61
CA GLU A 26 -1.93 13.07 -2.53
C GLU A 26 -3.40 13.28 -2.11
N ALA A 27 -4.02 14.36 -2.59
CA ALA A 27 -5.46 14.55 -2.47
C ALA A 27 -6.20 13.60 -3.41
N ILE A 28 -7.04 12.72 -2.85
CA ILE A 28 -7.85 11.79 -3.63
C ILE A 28 -9.25 12.37 -3.78
N LYS A 29 -9.69 12.61 -5.02
CA LYS A 29 -11.05 13.11 -5.31
C LYS A 29 -12.12 12.05 -4.98
N ASP A 30 -11.90 10.82 -5.41
CA ASP A 30 -12.77 9.67 -5.10
C ASP A 30 -11.98 8.57 -4.35
N PRO A 31 -12.32 8.25 -3.10
CA PRO A 31 -11.64 7.23 -2.30
C PRO A 31 -11.75 5.80 -2.87
N ASN A 32 -12.58 5.55 -3.88
CA ASN A 32 -12.64 4.26 -4.54
C ASN A 32 -11.59 4.08 -5.65
N ILE A 33 -11.01 5.17 -6.17
CA ILE A 33 -10.00 5.13 -7.24
C ILE A 33 -8.83 4.18 -6.92
N PRO A 34 -8.26 4.17 -5.70
CA PRO A 34 -7.15 3.28 -5.39
C PRO A 34 -7.55 1.82 -5.25
N LEU A 35 -8.83 1.49 -5.05
CA LEU A 35 -9.27 0.12 -4.81
C LEU A 35 -9.02 -0.75 -6.04
N GLY A 36 -8.40 -1.91 -5.82
CA GLY A 36 -8.06 -2.85 -6.88
C GLY A 36 -6.83 -2.46 -7.72
N LYS A 37 -6.24 -1.28 -7.50
CA LYS A 37 -5.05 -0.85 -8.23
C LYS A 37 -3.79 -1.58 -7.78
N LYS A 38 -2.86 -1.74 -8.73
CA LYS A 38 -1.56 -2.37 -8.50
C LYS A 38 -0.67 -1.40 -7.74
N VAL A 39 0.11 -1.96 -6.82
CA VAL A 39 1.01 -1.22 -5.95
C VAL A 39 2.43 -1.73 -6.16
N ILE A 40 3.39 -0.82 -6.27
CA ILE A 40 4.80 -1.13 -6.43
C ILE A 40 5.58 -0.45 -5.32
N VAL A 41 6.49 -1.20 -4.71
CA VAL A 41 7.40 -0.73 -3.67
C VAL A 41 8.80 -1.14 -4.05
N LYS A 42 9.74 -0.20 -3.94
CA LYS A 42 11.17 -0.47 -4.08
C LYS A 42 11.83 -0.33 -2.71
N ASP A 43 12.69 -1.27 -2.35
CA ASP A 43 13.53 -1.14 -1.16
C ASP A 43 14.88 -0.46 -1.46
N LYS A 44 15.67 -0.23 -0.41
CA LYS A 44 17.00 0.39 -0.52
C LYS A 44 18.02 -0.42 -1.34
N TYR A 45 17.71 -1.69 -1.61
CA TYR A 45 18.52 -2.59 -2.43
C TYR A 45 17.95 -2.76 -3.85
N ASN A 46 16.98 -1.92 -4.24
CA ASN A 46 16.24 -1.99 -5.50
C ASN A 46 15.44 -3.28 -5.71
N ASN A 47 15.13 -4.04 -4.66
CA ASN A 47 14.17 -5.14 -4.80
C ASN A 47 12.76 -4.56 -5.02
N ILE A 48 12.03 -5.15 -5.96
CA ILE A 48 10.69 -4.71 -6.35
C ILE A 48 9.65 -5.65 -5.75
N TYR A 49 8.72 -5.09 -5.00
CA TYR A 49 7.58 -5.81 -4.44
C TYR A 49 6.30 -5.30 -5.08
N THR A 50 5.49 -6.23 -5.57
CA THR A 50 4.20 -5.90 -6.19
C THR A 50 3.05 -6.38 -5.32
N GLY A 51 2.04 -5.53 -5.21
CA GLY A 51 0.83 -5.81 -4.45
C GLY A 51 -0.40 -5.23 -5.11
N LYS A 52 -1.53 -5.36 -4.41
CA LYS A 52 -2.83 -4.83 -4.83
C LYS A 52 -3.55 -4.22 -3.64
N ILE A 53 -4.16 -3.06 -3.83
CA ILE A 53 -5.05 -2.47 -2.83
C ILE A 53 -6.35 -3.27 -2.80
N ILE A 54 -6.73 -3.77 -1.62
CA ILE A 54 -7.89 -4.64 -1.44
C ILE A 54 -9.04 -3.98 -0.68
N LYS A 55 -8.74 -3.02 0.20
CA LYS A 55 -9.76 -2.43 1.07
C LYS A 55 -9.32 -1.07 1.59
N ARG A 56 -10.29 -0.20 1.87
CA ARG A 56 -10.08 1.01 2.66
C ARG A 56 -9.88 0.68 4.15
N HIS A 57 -9.01 1.43 4.82
CA HIS A 57 -8.77 1.33 6.26
C HIS A 57 -9.25 2.59 6.99
N GLY A 58 -10.31 2.46 7.79
CA GLY A 58 -10.86 3.56 8.59
C GLY A 58 -11.47 4.70 7.75
N LYS A 59 -11.59 5.88 8.38
CA LYS A 59 -12.01 7.13 7.74
C LYS A 59 -10.75 7.92 7.38
N GLY A 60 -10.41 8.00 6.10
CA GLY A 60 -9.22 8.72 5.64
C GLY A 60 -8.66 8.22 4.31
N LYS A 61 -7.37 8.51 4.09
CA LYS A 61 -6.58 8.14 2.89
C LYS A 61 -5.73 6.88 3.10
N THR A 62 -6.10 6.04 4.07
CA THR A 62 -5.37 4.82 4.40
C THR A 62 -6.06 3.61 3.77
N TYR A 63 -5.27 2.74 3.16
CA TYR A 63 -5.74 1.54 2.47
C TYR A 63 -4.94 0.33 2.89
N ILE A 64 -5.56 -0.85 2.78
CA ILE A 64 -4.90 -2.14 2.99
C ILE A 64 -4.51 -2.67 1.61
N ALA A 65 -3.24 -3.02 1.45
CA ALA A 65 -2.74 -3.75 0.30
C ALA A 65 -2.22 -5.13 0.69
N ILE A 66 -2.38 -6.09 -0.22
CA ILE A 66 -1.77 -7.41 -0.12
C ILE A 66 -0.60 -7.49 -1.10
N PHE A 67 0.55 -7.94 -0.61
CA PHE A 67 1.74 -8.17 -1.42
C PHE A 67 2.03 -9.66 -1.56
N LYS A 68 2.52 -10.06 -2.74
CA LYS A 68 3.02 -11.40 -3.02
C LYS A 68 4.30 -11.25 -3.87
N PRO A 69 5.48 -11.63 -3.36
CA PRO A 69 5.77 -12.12 -2.00
C PRO A 69 5.49 -11.06 -0.91
N ASN A 70 5.47 -11.47 0.36
CA ASN A 70 5.29 -10.55 1.48
C ASN A 70 6.37 -9.47 1.49
N ILE A 71 6.01 -8.27 1.92
CA ILE A 71 6.97 -7.19 2.10
C ILE A 71 7.82 -7.45 3.34
N PRO A 72 9.16 -7.29 3.25
CA PRO A 72 10.03 -7.40 4.42
C PRO A 72 9.83 -6.19 5.35
N PRO A 73 9.95 -6.35 6.68
CA PRO A 73 9.76 -5.23 7.62
C PRO A 73 10.65 -4.02 7.38
N ILE A 74 11.81 -4.22 6.75
CA ILE A 74 12.75 -3.13 6.39
C ILE A 74 12.19 -2.15 5.35
N ALA A 75 11.13 -2.53 4.62
CA ALA A 75 10.48 -1.66 3.63
C ALA A 75 9.35 -0.79 4.25
N LEU A 76 9.08 -0.91 5.55
CA LEU A 76 8.20 0.03 6.24
C LEU A 76 8.75 1.45 6.13
N GLY A 77 7.87 2.42 5.89
CA GLY A 77 8.24 3.82 5.67
C GLY A 77 8.66 4.15 4.24
N ASN A 78 8.91 3.16 3.37
CA ASN A 78 9.27 3.43 1.98
C ASN A 78 8.11 4.03 1.19
N LYS A 79 8.50 4.79 0.16
CA LYS A 79 7.58 5.29 -0.86
C LYS A 79 6.95 4.15 -1.65
N VAL A 80 5.71 4.36 -2.03
CA VAL A 80 4.86 3.43 -2.73
C VAL A 80 4.28 4.13 -3.95
N GLU A 81 4.37 3.46 -5.10
CA GLU A 81 3.71 3.89 -6.33
C GLU A 81 2.42 3.08 -6.52
N ILE A 82 1.31 3.78 -6.73
CA ILE A 82 0.02 3.19 -7.07
C ILE A 82 -0.22 3.45 -8.55
N LEU A 83 -0.32 2.36 -9.31
CA LEU A 83 -0.62 2.38 -10.73
C LEU A 83 -2.12 2.60 -10.91
N VAL A 84 -2.49 3.86 -10.99
CA VAL A 84 -3.77 4.30 -11.55
C VAL A 84 -3.57 4.36 -13.06
N ASP A 85 -4.35 3.57 -13.80
CA ASP A 85 -4.38 3.69 -15.25
C ASP A 85 -4.77 5.13 -15.58
N ASP A 86 -3.97 5.79 -16.41
CA ASP A 86 -4.39 7.05 -17.02
C ASP A 86 -5.65 6.74 -17.82
N ILE A 87 -6.80 7.20 -17.35
CA ILE A 87 -8.02 7.19 -18.13
C ILE A 87 -7.75 8.16 -19.28
N SER A 88 -7.27 7.60 -20.40
CA SER A 88 -7.12 8.29 -21.68
C SER A 88 -8.49 8.48 -22.33
#